data_AF-A0A955PQR2-F1
#
_entry.id   AF-A0A955PQR2-F1
#
_cell.length_a   1.000
_cell.length_b   1.000
_cell.length_c   1.000
_cell.angle_alpha   90.00
_cell.angle_beta   90.00
_cell.angle_gamma   90.00
#
_symmetry.space_group_name_H-M   'P 1'
#
loop_
_entity.id
_entity.type
_entity.pdbx_description
1 polymer ?
#
loop_
_entity_poly.entity_id
_entity_poly.type
_entity_poly.pdbx_seq_one_letter_code
_entity_poly.pdbx_strand_id
1 'polypeptide(L)' 'MFLRSLVCLVLFGAISAQGAVTFESLLSEMTQLESLAKYPDPPYKTVQFSSTDRRSTAPYAPEWYANSDGFGKE' A
#
# COMPACT_ATOMS: atom_id res chain seq x y z
N MET A 1 2.57 -7.04 41.95
CA MET A 1 1.66 -6.18 41.16
C MET A 1 2.42 -5.18 40.28
N PHE A 2 3.40 -4.44 40.81
CA PHE A 2 4.22 -3.47 40.07
C PHE A 2 4.98 -4.04 38.84
N LEU A 3 5.54 -5.25 38.95
CA LEU A 3 6.29 -5.86 37.83
C LEU A 3 5.41 -6.19 36.62
N ARG A 4 4.13 -6.52 36.85
CA ARG A 4 3.16 -6.79 35.78
C ARG A 4 2.70 -5.51 35.08
N SER A 5 2.50 -4.42 35.83
CA SER A 5 2.17 -3.11 35.25
C SER A 5 3.34 -2.51 34.45
N LEU A 6 4.59 -2.75 34.87
CA LEU A 6 5.77 -2.30 34.12
C LEU A 6 5.90 -3.03 32.77
N VAL A 7 5.62 -4.34 32.73
CA VAL A 7 5.62 -5.14 31.50
C VAL A 7 4.56 -4.66 30.51
N CYS A 8 3.35 -4.31 30.97
CA CYS A 8 2.31 -3.73 30.11
C CYS A 8 2.72 -2.37 29.52
N LEU A 9 3.49 -1.55 30.25
CA LEU A 9 3.91 -0.22 29.79
C LEU A 9 4.97 -0.30 28.68
N VAL A 10 5.87 -1.28 28.74
CA VAL A 10 6.89 -1.51 27.69
C VAL A 10 6.26 -2.06 26.41
N LEU A 11 5.21 -2.90 26.52
CA LEU A 11 4.52 -3.47 25.36
C LEU A 11 3.63 -2.47 24.59
N PHE A 12 3.25 -1.35 25.20
CA PHE A 12 2.45 -0.29 24.57
C PHE A 12 3.29 0.91 24.09
N GLY A 13 4.61 0.89 24.30
CA GLY A 13 5.47 2.09 24.23
C GLY A 13 6.06 2.45 22.87
N ALA A 14 5.93 1.62 21.83
CA ALA A 14 6.49 1.94 20.51
C ALA A 14 5.41 2.53 19.59
N ILE A 15 4.97 3.75 19.87
CA ILE A 15 4.41 4.59 18.80
C ILE A 15 5.62 5.00 17.96
N SER A 16 5.88 4.24 16.90
CA SER A 16 6.86 4.65 15.88
C SER A 16 6.40 6.00 15.33
N ALA A 17 7.13 7.07 15.64
CA ALA A 17 6.94 8.34 14.97
C ALA A 17 7.34 8.13 13.52
N GLN A 18 6.37 8.00 12.61
CA GLN A 18 6.67 7.92 11.18
C GLN A 18 7.43 9.18 10.77
N GLY A 19 8.60 8.97 10.17
CA GLY A 19 9.35 10.05 9.54
C GLY A 19 8.49 10.77 8.50
N ALA A 20 8.84 12.01 8.19
CA ALA A 20 8.14 12.75 7.15
C ALA A 20 8.21 11.99 5.83
N VAL A 21 7.06 11.78 5.19
CA VAL A 21 7.00 11.19 3.84
C VAL A 21 7.49 12.26 2.87
N THR A 22 8.66 12.03 2.30
CA THR A 22 9.29 12.88 1.28
C THR A 22 9.45 12.13 -0.04
N PHE A 23 9.64 12.85 -1.13
CA PHE A 23 9.94 12.24 -2.43
C PHE A 23 11.17 11.32 -2.36
N GLU A 24 12.23 11.76 -1.67
CA GLU A 24 13.43 10.96 -1.46
C GLU A 24 13.15 9.66 -0.70
N SER A 25 12.36 9.72 0.38
CA SER A 25 12.01 8.52 1.15
C SER A 25 11.23 7.50 0.31
N LEU A 26 10.29 7.96 -0.51
CA LEU A 26 9.50 7.09 -1.39
C LEU A 26 10.37 6.48 -2.49
N LEU A 27 11.27 7.26 -3.09
CA LEU A 27 12.18 6.77 -4.12
C LEU A 27 13.13 5.71 -3.55
N SER A 28 13.62 5.92 -2.33
CA SER A 28 14.44 4.94 -1.63
C SER A 28 13.67 3.63 -1.38
N GLU A 29 12.45 3.72 -0.85
CA GLU A 29 11.58 2.54 -0.62
C GLU A 29 11.33 1.73 -1.89
N MET A 30 11.09 2.37 -3.05
CA MET A 30 10.87 1.69 -4.33
C MET A 30 12.04 0.78 -4.76
N THR A 31 13.25 1.04 -4.25
CA THR A 31 14.46 0.25 -4.57
C THR A 31 14.85 -0.74 -3.47
N GLN A 32 14.14 -0.72 -2.34
CA GLN A 32 14.50 -1.48 -1.14
C GLN A 32 13.90 -2.89 -1.14
N LEU A 33 14.52 -3.81 -1.90
CA LEU A 33 14.01 -5.17 -2.12
C LEU A 33 13.89 -6.00 -0.85
N GLU A 34 14.72 -5.77 0.17
CA GLU A 34 14.64 -6.49 1.45
C GLU A 34 13.33 -6.24 2.21
N SER A 35 12.62 -5.14 1.91
CA SER A 35 11.32 -4.84 2.51
C SER A 35 10.25 -5.86 2.13
N LEU A 36 10.37 -6.49 0.94
CA LEU A 36 9.43 -7.50 0.45
C LEU A 36 9.42 -8.78 1.30
N ALA A 37 10.51 -9.05 2.03
CA ALA A 37 10.63 -10.20 2.91
C ALA A 37 10.26 -9.89 4.38
N LYS A 38 9.87 -8.65 4.68
CA LYS A 38 9.56 -8.19 6.04
C LYS A 38 8.09 -7.81 6.15
N TYR A 39 7.54 -7.95 7.36
CA TYR A 39 6.24 -7.35 7.66
C TYR A 39 6.38 -5.82 7.68
N PRO A 40 5.43 -5.07 7.11
CA PRO A 40 5.55 -3.62 7.04
C PRO A 40 5.57 -2.98 8.43
N ASP A 41 6.46 -2.01 8.61
CA ASP A 41 6.55 -1.14 9.78
C ASP A 41 6.66 0.32 9.28
N PRO A 42 5.61 1.13 9.42
CA PRO A 42 4.39 0.85 10.17
C PRO A 42 3.51 -0.19 9.46
N PRO A 43 2.70 -0.96 10.21
CA PRO A 43 1.71 -1.84 9.61
C PRO A 43 0.76 -1.04 8.71
N TYR A 44 0.71 -1.40 7.43
CA TYR A 44 -0.26 -0.89 6.48
C TYR A 44 -1.03 -2.02 5.83
N LYS A 45 -2.24 -1.70 5.35
CA LYS A 45 -3.06 -2.62 4.56
C LYS A 45 -3.01 -2.19 3.10
N THR A 46 -2.49 -3.05 2.24
CA THR A 46 -2.67 -2.88 0.79
C THR A 46 -4.13 -3.13 0.45
N VAL A 47 -4.77 -2.13 -0.14
CA VAL A 47 -6.13 -2.25 -0.67
C VAL A 47 -6.05 -2.10 -2.18
N GLN A 48 -6.42 -3.14 -2.91
CA GLN A 48 -6.50 -3.04 -4.36
C GLN A 48 -7.85 -2.43 -4.75
N PHE A 49 -7.76 -1.29 -5.42
CA PHE A 49 -8.85 -0.71 -6.18
C PHE A 49 -8.44 -0.73 -7.65
N SER A 50 -9.34 -1.19 -8.50
CA SER A 50 -9.18 -1.06 -9.94
C SER A 50 -10.14 0.01 -10.44
N SER A 51 -9.67 0.87 -11.32
CA SER A 51 -10.55 1.65 -12.18
C SER A 51 -11.29 0.67 -13.11
N THR A 52 -12.59 0.84 -13.29
CA THR A 52 -13.38 0.07 -14.25
C THR A 52 -14.07 1.04 -15.20
N ASP A 53 -13.92 0.80 -16.50
CA ASP A 53 -14.72 1.51 -17.49
C ASP A 53 -16.12 0.91 -17.53
N ARG A 54 -17.13 1.73 -17.27
CA ARG A 54 -18.54 1.32 -17.25
C ARG A 54 -19.06 0.85 -18.61
N ARG A 55 -18.34 1.15 -19.70
CA ARG A 55 -18.63 0.67 -21.05
C ARG A 55 -18.21 -0.79 -21.27
N SER A 56 -17.31 -1.33 -20.44
CA SER A 56 -16.91 -2.74 -20.50
C SER A 56 -18.01 -3.63 -19.89
N THR A 57 -18.96 -4.06 -20.73
CA THR A 57 -20.17 -4.77 -20.28
C THR A 57 -20.11 -6.29 -20.42
N ALA A 58 -19.32 -6.84 -21.36
CA ALA A 58 -19.23 -8.27 -21.60
C ALA A 58 -17.91 -8.65 -22.31
N PRO A 59 -17.37 -9.86 -22.07
CA PRO A 59 -16.16 -10.34 -22.72
C PRO A 59 -16.22 -10.19 -24.24
N TYR A 60 -15.18 -9.60 -24.83
CA TYR A 60 -15.03 -9.38 -26.27
C TYR A 60 -16.10 -8.49 -26.93
N ALA A 61 -16.97 -7.83 -26.15
CA ALA A 61 -17.84 -6.78 -26.67
C ALA A 61 -17.01 -5.52 -27.01
N PRO A 62 -17.56 -4.60 -27.83
CA PRO A 62 -16.98 -3.27 -27.96
C PRO A 62 -16.73 -2.64 -26.59
N GLU A 63 -15.63 -1.90 -26.45
CA GLU A 63 -15.21 -1.26 -25.19
C GLU A 63 -14.81 -2.23 -24.05
N TRP A 64 -14.71 -3.54 -24.30
CA TRP A 64 -14.26 -4.49 -23.26
C TRP A 64 -12.88 -4.14 -22.68
N TYR A 65 -11.96 -3.70 -23.55
CA TYR A 65 -10.61 -3.26 -23.19
C TYR A 65 -10.51 -1.74 -22.97
N ALA A 66 -11.64 -1.03 -22.94
CA ALA A 66 -11.61 0.40 -22.71
C ALA A 66 -11.13 0.68 -21.27
N ASN A 67 -10.03 1.41 -21.17
CA ASN A 67 -9.40 1.81 -19.92
C ASN A 67 -8.78 3.22 -20.01
N SER A 68 -8.83 3.84 -21.20
CA SER A 68 -8.25 5.15 -21.50
C SER A 68 -6.78 5.29 -21.10
N ASP A 69 -6.03 4.18 -21.05
CA ASP A 69 -4.59 4.19 -20.75
C ASP A 69 -3.72 4.28 -22.02
N GLY A 70 -4.34 4.19 -23.21
CA GLY A 70 -3.71 4.33 -24.52
C GLY A 70 -4.10 5.60 -25.29
N PHE A 71 -3.78 5.60 -26.59
CA PHE A 71 -4.10 6.70 -27.52
C PHE A 71 -5.42 6.46 -28.30
N GLY A 72 -6.22 5.45 -27.91
CA GLY A 72 -7.51 5.16 -28.51
C GLY A 72 -7.41 4.55 -29.92
N LYS A 73 -6.35 3.76 -30.17
CA LYS A 73 -6.15 3.00 -31.43
C LYS A 73 -6.06 1.49 -31.21
N GLU A 74 -6.12 1.06 -29.95
CA GLU A 74 -6.33 -0.32 -29.53
C GLU A 74 -7.74 -0.85 -29.85
#